data_AF-A0A354BPN0-F1
#
_entry.id   AF-A0A354BPN0-F1
#
_cell.length_a   1.000
_cell.length_b   1.000
_cell.length_c   1.000
_cell.angle_alpha   90.00
_cell.angle_beta   90.00
_cell.angle_gamma   90.00
#
_symmetry.space_group_name_H-M   'P 1'
#
loop_
_entity.id
_entity.type
_entity.pdbx_description
1 polymer ?
#
loop_
_entity_poly.entity_id
_entity_poly.type
_entity_poly.pdbx_seq_one_letter_code
_entity_poly.pdbx_strand_id
1 'polypeptide(L)' 'MFAELMERAGGRWCVVVAMGIGVAIATGCATESPKPAPVMTPEQVKSNADKSFERLKQEEKSRAVGSEAAPY' A
#
# COMPACT_ATOMS: atom_id res chain seq x y z
N MET A 1 14.94 29.43 -16.75
CA MET A 1 15.36 28.03 -16.53
C MET A 1 14.72 27.02 -17.48
N PHE A 2 13.43 26.66 -17.37
CA PHE A 2 12.81 25.68 -18.30
C PHE A 2 12.63 26.21 -19.74
N ALA A 3 12.29 27.49 -19.89
CA ALA A 3 12.13 28.12 -21.20
C ALA A 3 13.46 28.21 -21.98
N GLU A 4 14.57 28.50 -21.30
CA GLU A 4 15.91 28.57 -21.92
C GLU A 4 16.45 27.19 -22.32
N LEU A 5 16.06 26.13 -21.60
CA LEU A 5 16.40 24.75 -21.96
C LEU A 5 15.72 24.32 -23.27
N MET A 6 14.48 24.78 -23.50
CA MET A 6 13.72 24.49 -24.72
C MET A 6 14.23 25.27 -25.94
N GLU A 7 14.85 26.44 -25.73
CA GLU A 7 15.40 27.27 -26.82
C GLU A 7 16.74 26.73 -27.36
N ARG A 8 17.58 26.12 -26.50
CA ARG A 8 18.82 25.43 -26.92
C ARG A 8 18.59 24.01 -27.44
N ALA A 9 17.46 23.42 -27.09
CA ALA A 9 17.06 22.09 -27.53
C ALA A 9 16.37 22.18 -28.90
N GLY A 10 17.13 22.02 -29.99
CA GLY A 10 16.54 21.87 -31.32
C GLY A 10 15.46 20.77 -31.32
N GLY A 11 14.45 20.87 -32.19
CA GLY A 11 13.19 20.09 -32.11
C GLY A 11 13.33 18.58 -31.91
N ARG A 12 14.48 17.98 -32.25
CA ARG A 12 14.81 16.58 -31.97
C ARG A 12 14.88 16.27 -30.46
N TRP A 13 15.35 17.19 -29.63
CA TRP A 13 15.38 17.03 -28.17
C TRP A 13 13.99 17.12 -27.55
N CYS A 14 13.13 18.01 -28.05
CA CYS A 14 11.74 18.11 -27.60
C CYS A 14 10.97 16.81 -27.85
N VAL A 15 11.21 16.15 -29.00
CA VAL A 15 10.60 14.84 -29.32
C VAL A 15 11.08 13.75 -28.35
N VAL A 16 12.38 13.70 -28.03
CA VAL A 16 12.94 12.72 -27.09
C VAL A 16 12.36 12.90 -25.69
N VAL A 17 12.27 14.15 -25.21
CA VAL A 17 11.70 14.46 -23.89
C VAL A 17 10.21 14.14 -23.84
N ALA A 18 9.44 14.54 -24.86
CA ALA A 18 8.01 14.25 -24.93
C ALA A 18 7.74 12.74 -24.96
N MET A 19 8.54 11.98 -25.70
CA MET A 19 8.43 10.53 -25.78
C MET A 19 8.79 9.85 -24.44
N GLY A 20 9.84 10.32 -23.76
CA GLY A 20 10.22 9.82 -22.43
C GLY A 20 9.15 10.06 -21.37
N ILE A 21 8.54 11.25 -21.37
CA ILE A 21 7.42 11.58 -20.46
C ILE A 21 6.20 10.71 -20.79
N GLY A 22 5.87 10.53 -22.07
CA GLY A 22 4.75 9.69 -22.51
C GLY A 22 4.90 8.23 -22.07
N VAL A 23 6.11 7.66 -22.21
CA VAL A 23 6.40 6.30 -21.75
C VAL A 23 6.29 6.20 -20.22
N ALA A 24 6.85 7.15 -19.48
CA ALA A 24 6.80 7.15 -18.01
C ALA A 24 5.36 7.24 -17.46
N ILE A 25 4.47 7.99 -18.13
CA ILE A 25 3.05 8.06 -17.78
C ILE A 25 2.33 6.74 -18.10
N ALA A 26 2.64 6.12 -19.25
CA ALA A 26 2.04 4.85 -19.66
C ALA A 26 2.48 3.67 -18.78
N THR A 27 3.70 3.71 -18.23
CA THR A 27 4.23 2.69 -17.31
C THR A 27 4.06 3.06 -15.83
N GLY A 28 3.21 4.04 -15.50
CA GLY A 28 2.88 4.40 -14.12
C GLY A 28 2.45 3.18 -13.29
N CYS A 29 2.73 3.22 -11.97
CA CYS A 29 2.83 2.13 -10.97
C CYS A 29 1.73 1.05 -10.85
N ALA A 30 0.79 0.93 -11.79
CA ALA A 30 -0.32 -0.02 -11.77
C ALA A 30 -0.23 -1.09 -12.86
N THR A 31 0.94 -1.27 -13.51
CA THR A 31 1.09 -2.29 -14.57
C THR A 31 1.16 -3.72 -14.04
N GLU A 32 1.36 -3.92 -12.74
CA GLU A 32 1.26 -5.24 -12.14
C GLU A 32 -0.23 -5.55 -11.91
N SER A 33 -0.78 -6.45 -12.75
CA SER A 33 -2.12 -6.99 -12.53
C SER A 33 -2.21 -7.55 -11.10
N PRO A 34 -3.27 -7.25 -10.34
CA PRO A 34 -3.41 -7.76 -8.98
C PRO A 34 -3.24 -9.27 -9.00
N LYS A 35 -2.17 -9.77 -8.35
CA LYS A 35 -1.95 -11.20 -8.21
C LYS A 35 -3.22 -11.80 -7.60
N PRO A 36 -3.73 -12.95 -8.09
CA PRO A 36 -4.93 -13.56 -7.52
C PRO A 36 -4.79 -13.63 -6.01
N ALA A 37 -5.67 -12.92 -5.30
CA ALA A 37 -5.66 -12.93 -3.86
C ALA A 37 -5.89 -14.38 -3.41
N PRO A 38 -5.12 -14.90 -2.44
CA PRO A 38 -5.39 -16.21 -1.87
C PRO A 38 -6.84 -16.24 -1.39
N VAL A 39 -7.67 -17.08 -2.02
CA VAL A 39 -9.06 -17.26 -1.59
C VAL A 39 -9.01 -18.05 -0.30
N MET A 40 -9.28 -17.39 0.82
CA MET A 40 -9.39 -18.08 2.10
C MET A 40 -10.65 -18.94 2.10
N THR A 41 -10.51 -20.20 2.53
CA THR A 41 -11.67 -21.09 2.66
C THR A 41 -12.52 -20.65 3.86
N PRO A 42 -13.83 -20.97 3.88
CA PRO A 42 -14.70 -20.65 5.02
C PRO A 42 -14.14 -21.16 6.36
N GLU A 43 -13.53 -22.35 6.36
CA GLU A 43 -12.87 -22.93 7.54
C GLU A 43 -11.68 -22.09 8.03
N GLN A 44 -10.88 -21.53 7.12
CA GLN A 44 -9.76 -20.65 7.48
C GLN A 44 -10.28 -19.33 8.06
N VAL A 45 -11.35 -18.76 7.49
CA VAL A 45 -11.97 -17.54 8.01
C VAL A 45 -12.50 -17.77 9.42
N LYS A 46 -13.20 -18.89 9.64
CA LYS A 46 -13.71 -19.28 10.96
C LYS A 46 -12.58 -19.48 11.97
N SER A 47 -11.55 -20.26 11.61
CA SER A 47 -10.39 -20.48 12.49
C SER A 47 -9.65 -19.19 12.84
N ASN A 48 -9.49 -18.27 11.88
CA ASN A 48 -8.87 -16.97 12.11
C ASN A 48 -9.72 -16.10 13.04
N ALA A 49 -11.05 -16.11 12.88
CA ALA A 49 -11.96 -15.40 13.75
C ALA A 49 -11.89 -15.94 15.19
N ASP A 50 -12.02 -17.25 15.37
CA ASP A 50 -11.97 -17.91 16.69
C ASP A 50 -10.66 -17.60 17.41
N LYS A 51 -9.52 -17.71 16.72
CA LYS A 51 -8.19 -17.38 17.27
C LYS A 51 -8.07 -15.92 17.68
N SER A 52 -8.69 -15.01 16.91
CA SER A 52 -8.69 -13.58 17.22
C SER A 52 -9.54 -13.30 18.45
N PHE A 53 -10.71 -13.92 18.58
CA PHE A 53 -11.55 -13.81 19.78
C PHE A 53 -10.84 -14.31 21.04
N GLU A 54 -10.16 -15.46 20.98
CA GLU A 54 -9.40 -15.98 22.12
C GLU A 54 -8.24 -15.05 22.53
N ARG A 55 -7.55 -14.45 21.55
CA ARG A 55 -6.52 -13.43 21.83
C ARG A 55 -7.11 -12.21 22.53
N LEU A 56 -8.25 -11.70 22.05
CA LEU A 56 -8.91 -10.55 22.66
C LEU A 56 -9.33 -10.84 24.11
N LYS A 57 -9.82 -12.04 24.41
CA LYS A 57 -10.11 -12.45 25.80
C LYS A 57 -8.85 -12.47 26.66
N GLN A 58 -7.74 -12.99 26.12
CA GLN A 58 -6.48 -13.03 26.84
C GLN A 58 -5.94 -11.62 27.09
N GLU A 59 -6.04 -10.72 26.12
CA GLU A 59 -5.66 -9.31 26.25
C GLU A 59 -6.53 -8.60 27.30
N GLU A 60 -7.85 -8.81 27.29
CA GLU A 60 -8.77 -8.24 28.28
C GLU A 60 -8.47 -8.75 29.69
N LYS A 61 -8.28 -10.06 29.86
CA LYS A 61 -7.83 -10.65 31.13
C LYS A 61 -6.49 -10.09 31.58
N SER A 62 -5.55 -9.88 30.66
CA SER A 62 -4.24 -9.29 30.98
C SER A 62 -4.37 -7.83 31.39
N ARG A 63 -5.28 -7.07 30.76
CA ARG A 63 -5.62 -5.70 31.19
C ARG A 63 -6.31 -5.70 32.55
N ALA A 64 -7.21 -6.63 32.85
CA ALA A 64 -7.86 -6.75 34.15
C ALA A 64 -6.85 -7.06 35.27
N VAL A 65 -5.84 -7.89 35.00
CA VAL A 65 -4.75 -8.19 35.95
C VAL A 65 -3.74 -7.04 36.08
N GLY A 66 -3.55 -6.24 35.02
CA GLY A 66 -2.68 -5.06 35.03
C GLY A 66 -3.35 -3.72 35.37
N SER A 67 -4.66 -3.72 35.62
CA SER A 67 -5.48 -2.54 35.93
C SER A 67 -5.92 -2.52 37.40
N GLU A 68 -5.04 -2.95 38.30
CA GLU A 68 -5.08 -2.44 39.67
C GLU A 68 -4.36 -1.08 39.68
N ALA A 69 -5.13 -0.02 39.93
CA ALA A 69 -4.71 1.36 40.17
C ALA A 69 -4.19 2.21 38.99
N ALA A 70 -5.11 2.81 38.23
CA ALA A 70 -4.97 4.22 37.85
C ALA A 70 -6.25 4.95 38.28
N PRO A 71 -6.26 5.70 39.40
CA PRO A 71 -7.40 6.53 39.74
C PRO A 71 -7.41 7.70 38.74
N TYR A 72 -8.58 7.93 38.16
CA TYR A 72 -8.92 9.15 37.44
C TYR A 72 -8.85 10.38 38.36
#